data_AF-A0A3P5WG95-F1
#
_entry.id   AF-A0A3P5WG95-F1
#
_cell.length_a   1.000
_cell.length_b   1.000
_cell.length_c   1.000
_cell.angle_alpha   90.00
_cell.angle_beta   90.00
_cell.angle_gamma   90.00
#
_symmetry.space_group_name_H-M   'P 1'
#
loop_
_entity.id
_entity.type
_entity.pdbx_description
1 polymer ?
#
loop_
_entity_poly.entity_id
_entity_poly.type
_entity_poly.pdbx_seq_one_letter_code
_entity_poly.pdbx_strand_id
1 'polypeptide(L)'
;MATGSSWTVTDAAIVNALKDSAEKPESLSGRRKMTAWLRREGRDVARCTVDRLMRDEAMNGLVRGRKLNRDFTAARPNAVWVTDFTYVRTWAGFAYVAFAIDVFSRAIVGWRGSTIKDTDMVLTTLKMALWRRDQA
;
A
#
# COMPACT_ATOMS: atom_id res chain seq x y z
N MET A 1 22.32 -7.92 -38.58
CA MET A 1 20.95 -7.80 -38.06
C MET A 1 20.77 -8.83 -36.96
N ALA A 2 20.79 -8.44 -35.69
CA ALA A 2 20.62 -9.38 -34.58
C ALA A 2 19.13 -9.77 -34.49
N THR A 3 18.84 -11.05 -34.67
CA THR A 3 17.53 -11.65 -34.42
C THR A 3 17.22 -11.54 -32.93
N GLY A 4 16.23 -10.73 -32.56
CA GLY A 4 15.82 -10.58 -31.16
C GLY A 4 15.39 -11.92 -30.58
N SER A 5 16.07 -12.36 -29.52
CA SER A 5 15.70 -13.59 -28.81
C SER A 5 14.28 -13.48 -28.23
N SER A 6 13.55 -14.59 -28.12
CA SER A 6 12.20 -14.62 -27.53
C SER A 6 12.14 -14.02 -26.11
N TRP A 7 13.26 -14.05 -25.39
CA TRP A 7 13.43 -13.44 -24.07
C TRP A 7 13.31 -11.92 -24.11
N THR A 8 13.83 -11.27 -25.16
CA THR A 8 13.80 -9.81 -25.30
C THR A 8 12.39 -9.29 -25.51
N VAL A 9 11.57 -10.00 -26.29
CA VAL A 9 10.16 -9.63 -26.54
C VAL A 9 9.32 -9.80 -25.28
N THR A 10 9.54 -10.90 -24.55
CA THR A 10 8.84 -11.18 -23.29
C THR A 10 9.23 -10.17 -22.21
N ASP A 11 10.52 -9.88 -22.08
CA ASP A 11 11.03 -8.87 -21.15
C ASP A 11 10.47 -7.48 -21.44
N ALA A 12 10.43 -7.08 -22.71
CA ALA A 12 9.84 -5.80 -23.13
C ALA A 12 8.36 -5.71 -22.73
N ALA A 13 7.59 -6.80 -22.89
CA ALA A 13 6.21 -6.84 -22.46
C ALA A 13 6.04 -6.69 -20.93
N ILE A 14 6.98 -7.19 -20.14
CA ILE A 14 6.98 -7.02 -18.68
C ILE A 14 7.41 -5.59 -18.29
N VAL A 15 8.43 -5.05 -18.95
CA VAL A 15 8.88 -3.66 -18.73
C VAL A 15 7.77 -2.67 -19.05
N ASN A 16 7.05 -2.84 -20.16
CA ASN A 16 5.90 -2.00 -20.50
C ASN A 16 4.83 -2.08 -19.42
N ALA A 17 4.49 -3.28 -18.96
CA ALA A 17 3.51 -3.45 -17.88
C ALA A 17 3.92 -2.78 -16.57
N LEU A 18 5.21 -2.83 -16.22
CA LEU A 18 5.75 -2.14 -15.06
C LEU A 18 5.65 -0.61 -15.24
N LYS A 19 5.97 -0.09 -16.43
CA LYS A 19 5.87 1.35 -16.74
C LYS A 19 4.42 1.85 -16.76
N ASP A 20 3.50 1.07 -17.29
CA ASP A 20 2.05 1.36 -17.30
C ASP A 20 1.44 1.40 -15.89
N SER A 21 2.15 0.87 -14.89
CA SER A 21 1.72 0.94 -13.49
C SER A 21 1.99 2.31 -12.83
N ALA A 22 2.69 3.24 -13.50
CA ALA A 22 3.15 4.51 -12.92
C ALA A 22 2.06 5.31 -12.19
N GLU A 23 0.86 5.40 -12.77
CA GLU A 23 -0.28 6.13 -12.20
C GLU A 23 -1.10 5.31 -11.19
N LYS A 24 -0.81 4.02 -11.06
CA LYS A 24 -1.51 3.12 -10.14
C LYS A 24 -0.78 3.02 -8.79
N PRO A 25 -1.47 2.67 -7.68
CA PRO A 25 -0.84 2.49 -6.38
C PRO A 25 0.32 1.48 -6.36
N GLU A 26 0.33 0.56 -7.33
CA GLU A 26 1.37 -0.43 -7.54
C GLU A 26 2.73 0.19 -7.85
N SER A 27 2.82 1.37 -8.46
CA SER A 27 4.10 2.06 -8.71
C SER A 27 4.90 2.35 -7.43
N LEU A 28 4.20 2.43 -6.29
CA LEU A 28 4.82 2.62 -4.97
C LEU A 28 5.44 1.33 -4.41
N SER A 29 5.16 0.19 -5.04
CA SER A 29 5.48 -1.13 -4.50
C SER A 29 6.87 -1.61 -4.89
N GLY A 30 7.52 -2.30 -3.96
CA GLY A 30 8.78 -2.98 -4.22
C GLY A 30 8.60 -4.29 -4.99
N ARG A 31 9.73 -4.87 -5.40
CA ARG A 31 9.83 -6.01 -6.32
C ARG A 31 8.94 -7.21 -5.97
N ARG A 32 8.84 -7.56 -4.68
CA ARG A 32 7.99 -8.68 -4.19
C ARG A 32 6.51 -8.46 -4.53
N LYS A 33 6.00 -7.25 -4.29
CA LYS A 33 4.61 -6.90 -4.57
C LYS A 33 4.38 -6.77 -6.07
N MET A 34 5.34 -6.21 -6.81
CA MET A 34 5.26 -6.15 -8.28
C MET A 34 5.19 -7.52 -8.93
N THR A 35 5.95 -8.50 -8.43
CA THR A 35 5.85 -9.88 -8.90
C THR A 35 4.45 -10.46 -8.69
N ALA A 36 3.87 -10.24 -7.51
CA ALA A 36 2.51 -10.71 -7.20
C ALA A 36 1.45 -10.00 -8.06
N TRP A 37 1.63 -8.71 -8.33
CA TRP A 37 0.74 -7.94 -9.19
C TRP A 37 0.80 -8.44 -10.65
N LEU A 38 1.99 -8.57 -11.24
CA LEU A 38 2.14 -9.07 -12.62
C LEU A 38 1.47 -10.44 -12.80
N ARG A 39 1.59 -11.34 -11.82
CA ARG A 39 0.92 -12.65 -11.84
C ARG A 39 -0.60 -12.56 -11.76
N ARG A 40 -1.14 -11.59 -11.01
CA ARG A 40 -2.58 -11.34 -10.94
C ARG A 40 -3.13 -10.78 -12.25
N GLU A 41 -2.32 -10.02 -12.97
CA GLU A 41 -2.61 -9.55 -14.33
C GLU A 41 -2.41 -10.65 -15.40
N GLY A 42 -2.23 -11.91 -15.00
CA GLY A 42 -2.11 -13.06 -15.91
C GLY A 42 -0.72 -13.28 -16.51
N ARG A 43 0.32 -12.58 -16.01
CA ARG A 43 1.69 -12.72 -16.53
C ARG A 43 2.45 -13.75 -15.69
N ASP A 44 2.78 -14.89 -16.30
CA ASP A 44 3.63 -15.89 -15.66
C ASP A 44 5.10 -15.44 -15.70
N VAL A 45 5.54 -14.79 -14.63
CA VAL A 45 6.89 -14.23 -14.51
C VAL A 45 7.57 -14.71 -13.24
N ALA A 46 8.84 -15.11 -13.40
CA ALA A 46 9.70 -15.46 -12.28
C ALA A 46 10.11 -14.22 -11.50
N ARG A 47 10.24 -14.34 -10.18
CA ARG A 47 10.68 -13.23 -9.32
C ARG A 47 12.04 -12.69 -9.75
N CYS A 48 12.99 -13.56 -10.10
CA CYS A 48 14.32 -13.13 -10.55
C CYS A 48 14.27 -12.26 -11.81
N THR A 49 13.34 -12.53 -12.73
CA THR A 49 13.10 -11.71 -13.93
C THR A 49 12.57 -10.33 -13.55
N VAL A 50 11.57 -10.24 -12.67
CA VAL A 50 11.06 -8.95 -12.17
C VAL A 50 12.16 -8.19 -11.42
N ASP A 51 12.93 -8.88 -10.57
CA ASP A 51 14.03 -8.28 -9.81
C ASP A 51 15.13 -7.73 -10.73
N ARG A 52 15.45 -8.43 -11.82
CA ARG A 52 16.40 -7.99 -12.86
C ARG A 52 15.85 -6.80 -13.63
N LEU A 53 14.67 -6.92 -14.23
CA LEU A 53 14.09 -5.86 -15.07
C LEU A 53 13.83 -4.57 -14.30
N MET A 54 13.34 -4.65 -13.06
CA MET A 54 13.19 -3.45 -12.22
C MET A 54 14.54 -2.80 -11.89
N ARG A 55 15.62 -3.59 -11.73
CA ARG A 55 16.97 -3.04 -11.49
C ARG A 55 17.51 -2.37 -12.74
N ASP A 56 17.39 -3.02 -13.90
CA ASP A 56 17.88 -2.53 -15.19
C ASP A 56 17.17 -1.23 -15.60
N GLU A 57 15.89 -1.10 -15.25
CA GLU A 57 15.07 0.10 -15.49
C GLU A 57 15.11 1.12 -14.32
N ALA A 58 16.00 0.93 -13.34
CA ALA A 58 16.14 1.78 -12.15
C ALA A 58 14.84 2.00 -11.33
N MET A 59 13.87 1.09 -11.44
CA MET A 59 12.60 1.12 -10.71
C MET A 59 12.75 0.56 -9.29
N ASN A 60 12.36 1.35 -8.30
CA ASN A 60 12.34 0.95 -6.89
C ASN A 60 11.02 1.31 -6.23
N GLY A 61 10.56 0.46 -5.30
CA GLY A 61 9.39 0.80 -4.48
C GLY A 61 9.67 2.01 -3.60
N LEU A 62 8.65 2.86 -3.40
CA LEU A 62 8.78 4.08 -2.62
C LEU A 62 9.05 3.74 -1.15
N VAL A 63 10.22 4.17 -0.65
CA VAL A 63 10.53 4.16 0.78
C VAL A 63 10.15 5.54 1.34
N ARG A 64 8.94 5.66 1.89
CA ARG A 64 8.59 6.86 2.68
C ARG A 64 9.46 6.85 3.94
N GLY A 65 10.17 7.95 4.19
CA GLY A 65 11.07 8.10 5.34
C GLY A 65 10.40 7.64 6.64
N ARG A 66 11.12 6.90 7.48
CA ARG A 66 10.64 6.39 8.77
C ARG A 66 10.38 7.56 9.73
N LYS A 67 9.22 8.22 9.60
CA LYS A 67 8.90 9.41 10.41
C LYS A 67 8.78 9.14 11.91
N LEU A 68 8.68 7.89 12.34
CA LEU A 68 8.50 7.56 13.76
C LEU A 68 9.58 6.64 14.34
N ASN A 69 10.41 5.98 13.52
CA ASN A 69 11.32 4.90 13.96
C ASN A 69 10.72 3.91 15.01
N ARG A 70 9.41 3.63 14.93
CA ARG A 70 8.65 2.83 15.92
C ARG A 70 8.58 3.42 17.34
N ASP A 71 8.81 4.71 17.49
CA ASP A 71 8.53 5.45 18.71
C ASP A 71 7.01 5.69 18.83
N PHE A 72 6.35 4.93 19.71
CA PHE A 72 4.92 5.06 20.00
C PHE A 72 4.68 5.84 21.28
N THR A 73 5.47 6.89 21.50
CA THR A 73 5.26 7.86 22.58
C THR A 73 4.80 9.21 22.02
N ALA A 74 4.05 9.95 22.84
CA ALA A 74 3.59 11.29 22.51
C ALA A 74 3.52 12.11 23.80
N ALA A 75 3.91 13.38 23.76
CA ALA A 75 3.93 14.25 24.95
C ALA A 75 2.57 14.86 25.29
N ARG A 76 1.62 14.86 24.33
CA ARG A 76 0.29 15.47 24.48
C ARG A 76 -0.74 14.79 23.56
N PRO A 77 -2.05 14.89 23.86
CA PRO A 77 -3.10 14.44 22.96
C PRO A 77 -2.97 15.07 21.56
N ASN A 78 -3.37 14.33 20.53
CA ASN A 78 -3.44 14.76 19.13
C ASN A 78 -2.09 15.16 18.49
N ALA A 79 -0.96 14.76 19.09
CA ALA A 79 0.36 14.99 18.52
C ALA A 79 0.79 13.90 17.54
N VAL A 80 0.46 12.64 17.84
CA VAL A 80 0.80 11.48 17.02
C VAL A 80 -0.39 10.52 17.00
N TRP A 81 -0.80 10.14 15.80
CA TRP A 81 -1.82 9.12 15.59
C TRP A 81 -1.23 7.90 14.89
N VAL A 82 -1.65 6.73 15.32
CA VAL A 82 -1.42 5.48 14.58
C VAL A 82 -2.70 5.10 13.88
N THR A 83 -2.58 4.72 12.61
CA THR A 83 -3.72 4.25 11.81
C THR A 83 -3.43 2.87 11.30
N ASP A 84 -4.44 2.02 11.31
CA ASP A 84 -4.40 0.70 10.69
C ASP A 84 -5.80 0.33 10.21
N PHE A 85 -5.87 -0.60 9.27
CA PHE A 85 -7.14 -1.23 8.90
C PHE A 85 -6.94 -2.73 8.77
N THR A 86 -7.90 -3.47 9.27
CA THR A 86 -7.86 -4.94 9.32
C THR A 86 -9.16 -5.52 8.79
N TYR A 87 -9.23 -6.84 8.71
CA TYR A 87 -10.43 -7.58 8.40
C TYR A 87 -10.93 -8.32 9.65
N VAL A 88 -12.23 -8.30 9.87
CA VAL A 88 -12.90 -8.94 11.00
C VAL A 88 -13.85 -9.99 10.47
N ARG A 89 -13.75 -11.23 10.98
CA ARG A 89 -14.64 -12.33 10.61
C ARG A 89 -16.04 -12.05 11.14
N THR A 90 -17.04 -12.27 10.29
CA THR A 90 -18.46 -12.21 10.65
C THR A 90 -19.14 -13.50 10.19
N TRP A 91 -20.37 -13.72 10.66
CA TRP A 91 -21.20 -14.85 10.20
C TRP A 91 -21.50 -14.80 8.70
N ALA A 92 -21.59 -13.60 8.12
CA ALA A 92 -21.87 -13.39 6.71
C ALA A 92 -20.61 -13.32 5.82
N GLY A 93 -19.41 -13.49 6.38
CA GLY A 93 -18.15 -13.33 5.65
C GLY A 93 -17.12 -12.55 6.45
N PHE A 94 -16.66 -11.43 5.90
CA PHE A 94 -15.70 -10.51 6.52
C PHE A 94 -16.11 -9.06 6.32
N ALA A 95 -15.76 -8.21 7.28
CA ALA A 95 -15.82 -6.75 7.15
C ALA A 95 -14.41 -6.17 7.32
N TYR A 96 -14.11 -5.10 6.59
CA TYR A 96 -12.92 -4.29 6.81
C TYR A 96 -13.22 -3.21 7.83
N VAL A 97 -12.30 -2.98 8.76
CA VAL A 97 -12.44 -1.93 9.75
C VAL A 97 -11.14 -1.14 9.83
N ALA A 98 -11.24 0.17 9.64
CA ALA A 98 -10.16 1.13 9.81
C ALA A 98 -10.29 1.86 11.14
N PHE A 99 -9.15 2.15 11.78
CA PHE A 99 -9.08 2.87 13.03
C PHE A 99 -7.97 3.93 12.99
N ALA A 100 -8.20 5.04 13.68
CA ALA A 100 -7.20 6.04 14.03
C ALA A 100 -7.15 6.13 15.56
N ILE A 101 -5.96 5.90 16.13
CA ILE A 101 -5.74 5.85 17.57
C ILE A 101 -4.77 6.95 17.96
N ASP A 102 -5.13 7.73 18.97
CA ASP A 102 -4.24 8.71 19.58
C ASP A 102 -3.19 8.04 20.47
N VAL A 103 -1.91 8.33 20.22
CA VAL A 103 -0.80 7.64 20.90
C VAL A 103 -0.71 7.99 22.38
N PHE A 104 -1.05 9.24 22.75
CA PHE A 104 -1.00 9.71 24.12
C PHE A 104 -2.13 9.10 24.97
N SER A 105 -3.38 9.26 24.53
CA SER A 105 -4.57 8.89 25.29
C SER A 105 -5.04 7.45 25.06
N ARG A 106 -4.53 6.77 24.03
CA ARG A 106 -5.00 5.46 23.54
C ARG A 106 -6.47 5.46 23.08
N ALA A 107 -7.08 6.63 22.95
CA ALA A 107 -8.44 6.74 22.45
C ALA A 107 -8.51 6.46 20.94
N ILE A 108 -9.56 5.74 20.52
CA ILE A 108 -9.94 5.67 19.11
C ILE A 108 -10.57 7.02 18.76
N VAL A 109 -9.85 7.82 17.97
CA VAL A 109 -10.27 9.17 17.55
C VAL A 109 -11.08 9.17 16.25
N GLY A 110 -10.97 8.10 15.45
CA GLY A 110 -11.79 7.86 14.28
C GLY A 110 -11.85 6.37 13.93
N TRP A 111 -12.94 5.93 13.31
CA TRP A 111 -13.08 4.55 12.84
C TRP A 111 -14.13 4.44 11.72
N ARG A 112 -14.00 3.41 10.86
CA ARG A 112 -15.03 3.06 9.88
C ARG A 112 -15.00 1.58 9.55
N GLY A 113 -16.17 0.94 9.58
CA GLY A 113 -16.39 -0.39 9.01
C GLY A 113 -16.92 -0.31 7.57
N SER A 114 -16.51 -1.23 6.71
CA SER A 114 -16.99 -1.36 5.32
C SER A 114 -16.90 -2.81 4.87
N THR A 115 -17.73 -3.23 3.91
CA THR A 115 -17.58 -4.51 3.20
C THR A 115 -16.54 -4.42 2.07
N ILE A 116 -16.10 -3.20 1.72
CA ILE A 116 -15.15 -2.92 0.64
C ILE A 116 -13.90 -2.23 1.22
N LYS A 117 -12.72 -2.69 0.81
CA LYS A 117 -11.42 -2.14 1.22
C LYS A 117 -10.91 -1.09 0.22
N ASP A 118 -11.45 0.12 0.30
CA ASP A 118 -11.14 1.24 -0.59
C ASP A 118 -10.55 2.46 0.15
N THR A 119 -10.25 3.51 -0.63
CA THR A 119 -9.70 4.77 -0.11
C THR A 119 -10.73 5.53 0.72
N ASP A 120 -12.03 5.47 0.38
CA ASP A 120 -13.08 6.18 1.12
C ASP A 120 -13.21 5.69 2.57
N MET A 121 -13.11 4.37 2.79
CA MET A 121 -13.10 3.78 4.13
C MET A 121 -12.02 4.41 5.02
N VAL A 122 -10.80 4.55 4.49
CA VAL A 122 -9.66 5.12 5.21
C VAL A 122 -9.79 6.63 5.36
N LEU A 123 -10.19 7.34 4.31
CA LEU A 123 -10.37 8.79 4.34
C LEU A 123 -11.45 9.21 5.32
N THR A 124 -12.55 8.47 5.42
CA THR A 124 -13.59 8.78 6.40
C THR A 124 -13.10 8.62 7.83
N THR A 125 -12.33 7.56 8.11
CA THR A 125 -11.69 7.35 9.41
C THR A 125 -10.78 8.54 9.79
N LEU A 126 -9.98 9.02 8.84
CA LEU A 126 -9.11 10.18 9.05
C LEU A 126 -9.90 11.48 9.22
N LYS A 127 -10.94 11.70 8.41
CA LYS A 127 -11.83 12.87 8.53
C LYS A 127 -12.50 12.94 9.90
N MET A 128 -12.97 11.80 10.42
CA MET A 128 -13.53 11.72 11.78
C MET A 128 -12.51 12.10 12.85
N ALA A 129 -11.28 11.59 12.73
CA ALA A 129 -10.21 11.93 13.68
C ALA A 129 -9.84 13.42 13.65
N LEU A 130 -9.73 14.01 12.45
CA LEU A 130 -9.47 15.45 12.27
C LEU A 130 -10.59 16.31 12.84
N TRP A 131 -11.84 15.98 12.50
CA TRP A 131 -13.01 16.65 13.05
C TRP A 131 -12.98 16.62 14.58
N ARG A 132 -12.80 15.44 15.19
CA ARG A 132 -12.75 15.31 16.65
C ARG A 132 -11.63 16.12 17.29
N ARG A 133 -10.45 16.20 16.67
CA ARG A 133 -9.31 16.99 17.17
C ARG A 133 -9.64 18.46 17.23
N ASP A 134 -10.29 18.98 16.20
CA ASP A 134 -10.56 20.41 16.08
C ASP A 134 -11.71 20.84 17.03
N GLN A 135 -12.35 19.90 17.74
CA GLN A 135 -13.47 20.11 18.68
C GLN A 135 -13.10 19.74 20.13
N ALA A 136 -11.87 19.30 20.37
CA ALA A 136 -11.36 18.84 21.65
C ALA A 136 -10.68 19.94 22.47
#